data_AF-A0A9E4D1E0-F1
#
_entry.id   AF-A0A9E4D1E0-F1
#
_cell.length_a   1.000
_cell.length_b   1.000
_cell.length_c   1.000
_cell.angle_alpha   90.00
_cell.angle_beta   90.00
_cell.angle_gamma   90.00
#
_symmetry.space_group_name_H-M   'P 1'
#
loop_
_entity.id
_entity.type
_entity.pdbx_description
1 polymer ?
#
loop_
_entity_poly.entity_id
_entity_poly.type
_entity_poly.pdbx_seq_one_letter_code
_entity_poly.pdbx_strand_id
1 'polypeptide(L)'
;MAKERVERDEEDLVRLYLTDIGQYPLLTKDDEVRLAQAIEAGNEAREVLDRGTCEEGKPLTAAKKREFRKAARAGEEAERTFVQSNLRLVVSIAKKYQASGLPLLDLIQEGNLGLMHAVEKFDWRK
;
A
#
# COMPACT_ATOMS: atom_id res chain seq x y z
N MET A 1 -8.38 26.62 -26.41
CA MET A 1 -8.50 27.58 -25.28
C MET A 1 -8.88 26.91 -23.95
N ALA A 2 -10.11 26.41 -23.72
CA ALA A 2 -10.47 25.76 -22.44
C ALA A 2 -10.03 24.28 -22.37
N LYS A 3 -10.36 23.48 -23.39
CA LYS A 3 -9.97 22.06 -23.49
C LYS A 3 -8.45 21.84 -23.41
N GLU A 4 -7.72 22.65 -24.17
CA GLU A 4 -6.25 22.65 -24.21
C GLU A 4 -5.58 23.03 -22.88
N ARG A 5 -6.25 23.85 -22.04
CA ARG A 5 -5.77 24.13 -20.68
C ARG A 5 -5.97 22.94 -19.76
N VAL A 6 -7.13 22.28 -19.84
CA VAL A 6 -7.44 21.09 -19.03
C VAL A 6 -6.51 19.93 -19.36
N GLU A 7 -6.25 19.67 -20.65
CA GLU A 7 -5.32 18.61 -21.07
C GLU A 7 -3.90 18.85 -20.57
N ARG A 8 -3.42 20.11 -20.61
CA ARG A 8 -2.11 20.48 -20.07
C ARG A 8 -2.04 20.30 -18.54
N ASP A 9 -3.09 20.71 -17.82
CA ASP A 9 -3.14 20.57 -16.36
C ASP A 9 -3.14 19.07 -15.96
N GLU A 10 -3.80 18.20 -16.73
CA GLU A 10 -3.78 16.75 -16.52
C GLU A 10 -2.39 16.14 -16.79
N GLU A 11 -1.71 16.54 -17.86
CA GLU A 11 -0.34 16.12 -18.14
C GLU A 11 0.63 16.49 -17.01
N ASP A 12 0.48 17.70 -16.45
CA ASP A 12 1.30 18.17 -15.34
C ASP A 12 1.05 17.38 -14.04
N LEU A 13 -0.21 17.02 -13.76
CA LEU A 13 -0.57 16.14 -12.64
C LEU A 13 0.02 14.73 -12.80
N VAL A 14 -0.03 14.17 -14.02
CA VAL A 14 0.60 12.87 -14.32
C VAL A 14 2.10 12.95 -14.10
N ARG A 15 2.77 14.02 -14.55
CA ARG A 15 4.22 14.21 -14.34
C ARG A 15 4.59 14.31 -12.87
N LEU A 16 3.81 15.07 -12.09
CA LEU A 16 4.02 15.19 -10.65
C LEU A 16 3.91 13.82 -9.97
N TYR A 17 2.87 13.06 -10.30
CA TYR A 17 2.67 11.71 -9.77
C TYR A 17 3.82 10.77 -10.14
N LEU A 18 4.23 10.73 -11.41
CA LEU A 18 5.35 9.88 -11.85
C LEU A 18 6.68 10.23 -11.16
N THR A 19 6.88 11.53 -10.87
CA THR A 19 8.08 12.01 -10.16
C THR A 19 8.09 11.56 -8.72
N ASP A 20 6.94 11.65 -8.04
CA ASP A 20 6.77 11.20 -6.65
C ASP A 20 7.01 9.69 -6.52
N ILE A 21 6.31 8.88 -7.32
CA ILE A 21 6.45 7.42 -7.22
C ILE A 21 7.83 6.91 -7.64
N GLY A 22 8.57 7.71 -8.42
CA GLY A 22 9.94 7.41 -8.84
C GLY A 22 10.96 7.49 -7.70
N GLN A 23 10.61 8.13 -6.57
CA GLN A 23 11.48 8.24 -5.40
C GLN A 23 11.51 6.96 -4.54
N TYR A 24 10.48 6.11 -4.64
CA TYR A 24 10.41 4.89 -3.85
C TYR A 24 11.27 3.79 -4.49
N PRO A 25 12.15 3.14 -3.71
CA PRO A 25 13.00 2.06 -4.22
C PRO A 25 12.16 0.85 -4.63
N LEU A 26 12.66 0.08 -5.61
CA LEU A 26 12.05 -1.20 -5.97
C LEU A 26 12.40 -2.24 -4.91
N LEU A 27 11.44 -3.10 -4.59
CA LEU A 27 11.66 -4.18 -3.63
C LEU A 27 12.44 -5.33 -4.27
N THR A 28 13.26 -5.97 -3.45
CA THR A 28 13.77 -7.32 -3.74
C THR A 28 12.78 -8.36 -3.24
N LYS A 29 12.92 -9.62 -3.66
CA LYS A 29 12.11 -10.73 -3.14
C LYS A 29 12.22 -10.85 -1.60
N ASP A 30 13.41 -10.63 -1.06
CA ASP A 30 13.63 -10.68 0.39
C ASP A 30 12.93 -9.53 1.12
N ASP A 31 12.87 -8.34 0.51
CA ASP A 31 12.10 -7.22 1.05
C ASP A 31 10.59 -7.50 1.05
N GLU A 32 10.06 -8.09 -0.02
CA GLU A 32 8.65 -8.48 -0.11
C GLU A 32 8.28 -9.44 1.03
N VAL A 33 9.11 -10.46 1.28
CA VAL A 33 8.91 -11.40 2.39
C VAL A 33 8.96 -10.68 3.74
N ARG A 34 9.96 -9.83 3.97
CA ARG A 34 10.12 -9.08 5.22
C ARG A 34 8.94 -8.15 5.50
N LEU A 35 8.49 -7.41 4.47
CA LEU A 35 7.36 -6.49 4.59
C LEU A 35 6.06 -7.27 4.82
N ALA A 36 5.82 -8.35 4.08
CA ALA A 36 4.66 -9.20 4.26
C ALA A 36 4.55 -9.78 5.68
N GLN A 37 5.66 -10.27 6.24
CA GLN A 37 5.70 -10.76 7.62
C GLN A 37 5.41 -9.65 8.65
N ALA A 38 5.91 -8.44 8.42
CA ALA A 38 5.63 -7.29 9.29
C ALA A 38 4.15 -6.86 9.23
N ILE A 39 3.53 -6.93 8.04
CA ILE A 39 2.09 -6.66 7.85
C ILE A 39 1.26 -7.72 8.58
N GLU A 40 1.57 -9.01 8.41
CA GLU A 40 0.90 -10.13 9.10
C GLU A 40 0.95 -9.95 10.63
N ALA A 41 2.15 -9.70 11.19
CA ALA A 41 2.33 -9.45 12.61
C ALA A 41 1.61 -8.17 13.11
N GLY A 42 1.56 -7.13 12.29
CA GLY A 42 0.85 -5.89 12.60
C GLY A 42 -0.66 -6.07 12.65
N ASN A 43 -1.22 -6.87 11.73
CA ASN A 43 -2.64 -7.21 11.68
C ASN A 43 -3.03 -8.05 12.91
N GLU A 44 -2.27 -9.09 13.24
CA GLU A 44 -2.48 -9.88 14.46
C GLU A 44 -2.44 -8.99 15.71
N ALA A 45 -1.48 -8.07 15.78
CA ALA A 45 -1.35 -7.15 16.90
C ALA A 45 -2.56 -6.21 17.02
N ARG A 46 -3.10 -5.75 15.89
CA ARG A 46 -4.30 -4.91 15.83
C ARG A 46 -5.54 -5.68 16.29
N GLU A 47 -5.72 -6.91 15.83
CA GLU A 47 -6.81 -7.77 16.30
C GLU A 47 -6.77 -8.01 17.81
N VAL A 48 -5.57 -8.25 18.37
CA VAL A 48 -5.40 -8.43 19.81
C VAL A 48 -5.77 -7.14 20.57
N LEU A 49 -5.38 -5.97 20.05
CA LEU A 49 -5.75 -4.68 20.65
C LEU A 49 -7.25 -4.43 20.63
N ASP A 50 -7.92 -4.79 19.54
CA ASP A 50 -9.36 -4.61 19.33
C ASP A 50 -10.17 -5.59 20.21
N ARG A 51 -9.72 -6.84 20.34
CA ARG A 51 -10.31 -7.82 21.26
C ARG A 51 -10.15 -7.41 22.73
N GLY A 52 -9.09 -6.67 23.07
CA GLY A 52 -8.83 -6.23 24.44
C GLY A 52 -8.36 -7.34 25.40
N THR A 53 -8.19 -8.56 24.90
CA THR A 53 -7.78 -9.75 25.64
C THR A 53 -6.60 -10.43 24.95
N CYS A 54 -5.74 -11.07 25.73
CA CYS A 54 -4.72 -11.98 25.21
C CYS A 54 -5.27 -13.42 25.11
N GLU A 55 -4.51 -14.33 24.49
CA GLU A 55 -4.91 -15.72 24.21
C GLU A 55 -5.39 -16.53 25.44
N GLU A 56 -5.17 -16.02 26.66
CA GLU A 56 -5.60 -16.63 27.92
C GLU A 56 -6.87 -16.00 28.54
N GLY A 57 -7.60 -15.15 27.81
CA GLY A 57 -8.79 -14.45 28.33
C GLY A 57 -8.48 -13.39 29.39
N LYS A 58 -7.19 -13.12 29.66
CA LYS A 58 -6.73 -12.08 30.58
C LYS A 58 -6.72 -10.70 29.90
N PRO A 59 -7.04 -9.62 30.62
CA PRO A 59 -6.92 -8.27 30.11
C PRO A 59 -5.45 -7.95 29.78
N LEU A 60 -5.24 -7.23 28.68
CA LEU A 60 -3.91 -6.80 28.25
C LEU A 60 -3.25 -5.92 29.31
N THR A 61 -2.03 -6.30 29.72
CA THR A 61 -1.21 -5.43 30.56
C THR A 61 -0.80 -4.19 29.76
N ALA A 62 -0.51 -3.08 30.46
CA ALA A 62 -0.05 -1.85 29.81
C ALA A 62 1.23 -2.06 28.97
N ALA A 63 2.10 -2.98 29.41
CA ALA A 63 3.30 -3.38 28.67
C ALA A 63 2.95 -4.08 27.35
N LYS A 64 2.12 -5.14 27.40
CA LYS A 64 1.67 -5.86 26.20
C LYS A 64 0.92 -4.96 25.24
N LYS A 65 0.05 -4.09 25.75
CA LYS A 65 -0.69 -3.10 24.93
C LYS A 65 0.26 -2.16 24.18
N ARG A 66 1.37 -1.76 24.79
CA ARG A 66 2.39 -0.93 24.14
C ARG A 66 3.13 -1.71 23.04
N GLU A 67 3.47 -2.97 23.29
CA GLU A 67 4.13 -3.84 22.31
C GLU A 67 3.26 -4.07 21.09
N PHE A 68 1.99 -4.45 21.27
CA PHE A 68 1.06 -4.62 20.15
C PHE A 68 0.83 -3.32 19.38
N ARG A 69 0.77 -2.16 20.06
CA ARG A 69 0.68 -0.87 19.37
C ARG A 69 1.92 -0.58 18.52
N LYS A 70 3.10 -1.00 18.97
CA LYS A 70 4.34 -0.85 18.20
C LYS A 70 4.32 -1.78 16.97
N ALA A 71 3.90 -3.02 17.15
CA ALA A 71 3.78 -3.99 16.06
C ALA A 71 2.75 -3.54 15.01
N ALA A 72 1.56 -3.08 15.45
CA ALA A 72 0.53 -2.56 14.55
C ALA A 72 1.04 -1.38 13.70
N ARG A 73 1.75 -0.43 14.32
CA ARG A 73 2.37 0.70 13.58
C ARG A 73 3.43 0.23 12.58
N ALA A 74 4.25 -0.75 12.97
CA ALA A 74 5.26 -1.30 12.08
C ALA A 74 4.62 -2.02 10.87
N GLY A 75 3.49 -2.71 11.08
CA GLY A 75 2.70 -3.30 10.00
C GLY A 75 2.12 -2.25 9.04
N GLU A 76 1.52 -1.18 9.57
CA GLU A 76 0.99 -0.08 8.75
C GLU A 76 2.10 0.59 7.91
N GLU A 77 3.29 0.78 8.48
CA GLU A 77 4.45 1.34 7.77
C GLU A 77 4.98 0.37 6.71
N ALA A 78 4.99 -0.94 7.01
CA ALA A 78 5.38 -1.97 6.07
C ALA A 78 4.40 -2.06 4.89
N GLU A 79 3.10 -2.01 5.14
CA GLU A 79 2.05 -1.98 4.12
C GLU A 79 2.21 -0.78 3.20
N ARG A 80 2.37 0.42 3.78
CA ARG A 80 2.62 1.65 3.03
C ARG A 80 3.85 1.52 2.15
N THR A 81 4.95 0.98 2.69
CA THR A 81 6.19 0.78 1.93
C THR A 81 6.01 -0.24 0.81
N PHE A 82 5.28 -1.32 1.05
CA PHE A 82 4.99 -2.36 0.06
C PHE A 82 4.21 -1.77 -1.13
N VAL A 83 3.13 -1.05 -0.84
CA VAL A 83 2.29 -0.40 -1.85
C VAL A 83 3.11 0.63 -2.63
N GLN A 84 3.80 1.54 -1.94
CA GLN A 84 4.57 2.63 -2.58
C GLN A 84 5.63 2.12 -3.55
N SER A 85 6.34 1.07 -3.18
CA SER A 85 7.39 0.47 -4.00
C SER A 85 6.84 -0.20 -5.27
N ASN A 86 5.53 -0.52 -5.29
CA ASN A 86 4.85 -1.17 -6.40
C ASN A 86 3.96 -0.23 -7.24
N LEU A 87 3.88 1.07 -6.92
CA LEU A 87 3.07 2.03 -7.71
C LEU A 87 3.51 2.11 -9.18
N ARG A 88 4.80 1.91 -9.46
CA ARG A 88 5.33 1.88 -10.83
C ARG A 88 4.75 0.72 -11.66
N LEU A 89 4.46 -0.41 -11.04
CA LEU A 89 3.79 -1.54 -11.69
C LEU A 89 2.37 -1.14 -12.13
N VAL A 90 1.61 -0.48 -11.24
CA VAL A 90 0.26 0.01 -11.55
C VAL A 90 0.27 0.89 -12.78
N VAL A 91 1.17 1.89 -12.83
CA VAL A 91 1.29 2.76 -14.01
C VAL A 91 1.62 1.97 -15.28
N SER A 92 2.53 0.98 -15.19
CA SER A 92 2.92 0.16 -16.34
C SER A 92 1.76 -0.67 -16.91
N ILE A 93 0.83 -1.09 -16.05
CA ILE A 93 -0.38 -1.80 -16.42
C ILE A 93 -1.42 -0.81 -16.95
N ALA A 94 -1.71 0.27 -16.22
CA ALA A 94 -2.69 1.30 -16.60
C ALA A 94 -2.44 1.89 -17.99
N LYS A 95 -1.16 2.11 -18.36
CA LYS A 95 -0.77 2.57 -19.71
C LYS A 95 -1.27 1.66 -20.84
N LYS A 96 -1.41 0.35 -20.60
CA LYS A 96 -1.95 -0.59 -21.60
C LYS A 96 -3.45 -0.43 -21.84
N TYR A 97 -4.16 0.21 -20.91
CA TYR A 97 -5.62 0.41 -20.96
C TYR A 97 -6.03 1.83 -21.37
N GLN A 98 -5.08 2.71 -21.75
CA GLN A 98 -5.39 4.07 -22.20
C GLN A 98 -6.29 4.12 -23.44
N ALA A 99 -6.25 3.09 -24.28
CA ALA A 99 -7.12 2.99 -25.47
C ALA A 99 -8.62 2.81 -25.11
N SER A 100 -8.95 2.54 -23.84
CA SER A 100 -10.32 2.34 -23.36
C SER A 100 -11.12 3.65 -23.20
N GLY A 101 -10.50 4.81 -23.39
CA GLY A 101 -11.18 6.12 -23.35
C GLY A 101 -11.36 6.72 -21.95
N LEU A 102 -10.79 6.10 -20.90
CA LEU A 102 -10.73 6.65 -19.55
C LEU A 102 -9.43 7.45 -19.34
N PRO A 103 -9.47 8.54 -18.56
CA PRO A 103 -8.27 9.27 -18.13
C PRO A 103 -7.22 8.34 -17.48
N LEU A 104 -5.94 8.60 -17.73
CA LEU A 104 -4.87 7.75 -17.19
C LEU A 104 -4.86 7.76 -15.66
N LEU A 105 -5.12 8.91 -15.05
CA LEU A 105 -5.15 9.04 -13.60
C LEU A 105 -6.25 8.15 -13.00
N ASP A 106 -7.43 8.09 -13.61
CA ASP A 106 -8.52 7.23 -13.13
C ASP A 106 -8.13 5.75 -13.17
N LEU A 107 -7.51 5.30 -14.28
CA LEU A 107 -6.99 3.93 -14.41
C LEU A 107 -5.92 3.62 -13.36
N ILE A 108 -5.06 4.59 -13.06
CA ILE A 108 -4.04 4.46 -12.01
C ILE A 108 -4.70 4.36 -10.64
N GLN A 109 -5.73 5.16 -10.35
CA GLN A 109 -6.42 5.12 -9.06
C GLN A 109 -7.09 3.77 -8.83
N GLU A 110 -7.80 3.23 -9.82
CA GLU A 110 -8.38 1.89 -9.76
C GLU A 110 -7.31 0.81 -9.57
N GLY A 111 -6.19 0.92 -10.28
CA GLY A 111 -5.06 0.01 -10.12
C GLY A 111 -4.41 0.09 -8.73
N ASN A 112 -4.33 1.28 -8.13
CA ASN A 112 -3.81 1.49 -6.78
C ASN A 112 -4.75 0.88 -5.73
N LEU A 113 -6.07 0.98 -5.91
CA LEU A 113 -7.04 0.27 -5.09
C LEU A 113 -6.83 -1.24 -5.18
N GLY A 114 -6.68 -1.77 -6.39
CA GLY A 114 -6.38 -3.20 -6.59
C GLY A 114 -5.07 -3.64 -5.94
N LEU A 115 -4.02 -2.81 -6.03
CA LEU A 115 -2.72 -3.07 -5.41
C LEU A 115 -2.82 -3.14 -3.88
N MET A 116 -3.53 -2.22 -3.23
CA MET A 116 -3.72 -2.25 -1.77
C MET A 116 -4.37 -3.57 -1.33
N HIS A 117 -5.46 -3.98 -1.98
CA HIS A 117 -6.11 -5.27 -1.69
C HIS A 117 -5.21 -6.48 -1.99
N ALA A 118 -4.33 -6.39 -2.98
CA ALA A 118 -3.38 -7.44 -3.29
C ALA A 118 -2.30 -7.58 -2.20
N VAL A 119 -1.82 -6.46 -1.65
CA VAL A 119 -0.86 -6.42 -0.55
C VAL A 119 -1.47 -7.00 0.72
N GLU A 120 -2.72 -6.65 1.06
CA GLU A 120 -3.44 -7.22 2.21
C GLU A 120 -3.54 -8.76 2.16
N LYS A 121 -3.57 -9.34 0.96
CA LYS A 121 -3.75 -10.79 0.72
C LYS A 121 -2.48 -11.48 0.25
N PHE A 122 -1.35 -10.80 0.27
CA PHE A 122 -0.10 -11.33 -0.26
C PHE A 122 0.41 -12.51 0.59
N ASP A 123 0.67 -13.64 -0.07
CA ASP A 123 1.18 -14.86 0.58
C ASP A 123 2.66 -15.02 0.29
N TRP A 124 3.50 -14.66 1.27
CA TRP A 124 4.97 -14.71 1.16
C TRP A 124 5.54 -16.14 1.15
N ARG A 125 4.72 -17.16 1.41
CA ARG A 125 5.14 -18.57 1.51
C ARG A 125 5.16 -19.28 0.15
N LYS A 126 4.68 -18.62 -0.91
CA LYS A 126 4.65 -19.12 -2.30
C LYS A 126 5.85 -18.65 -3.09
#